data_AF-E7NDZ1-F1
#
_entry.id   AF-E7NDZ1-F1
#
_cell.length_a   1.000
_cell.length_b   1.000
_cell.length_c   1.000
_cell.angle_alpha   90.00
_cell.angle_beta   90.00
_cell.angle_gamma   90.00
#
_symmetry.space_group_name_H-M   'P 1'
#
loop_
_entity.id
_entity.type
_entity.pdbx_description
1 polymer ?
#
loop_
_entity_poly.entity_id
_entity_poly.type
_entity_poly.pdbx_seq_one_letter_code
_entity_poly.pdbx_strand_id
1 'polypeptide(L)' 'PPRPPPAPPGAGGAAAGRGGGRLAARGESGARTVFDVTLADLSPTTPEELRAHYL' A
#
# COMPACT_ATOMS: atom_id res chain seq x y z
N PRO A 1 3.02 7.62 27.82
CA PRO A 1 3.09 6.17 27.49
C PRO A 1 4.27 5.93 26.53
N PRO A 2 4.96 4.78 26.59
CA PRO A 2 6.02 4.46 25.64
C PRO A 2 5.45 4.26 24.23
N ARG A 3 6.21 4.68 23.20
CA ARG A 3 5.84 4.51 21.78
C ARG A 3 5.85 3.02 21.43
N PRO A 4 4.86 2.50 20.67
CA PRO A 4 4.89 1.11 20.23
C PRO A 4 6.09 0.82 19.32
N PRO A 5 6.60 -0.43 19.30
CA PRO A 5 7.67 -0.84 18.41
C PRO A 5 7.26 -0.67 16.94
N PRO A 6 8.23 -0.51 16.01
CA PRO A 6 7.92 -0.42 14.59
C PRO A 6 7.21 -1.68 14.11
N ALA A 7 6.34 -1.52 13.10
CA ALA A 7 5.63 -2.63 12.50
C ALA A 7 6.61 -3.69 11.96
N PRO A 8 6.27 -4.99 12.05
CA PRO A 8 7.13 -6.05 11.55
C PRO A 8 7.31 -5.92 10.02
N PRO A 9 8.50 -6.25 9.48
CA PRO A 9 8.82 -6.10 8.05
C PRO A 9 7.83 -6.81 7.10
N GLY A 10 7.24 -7.94 7.54
CA GLY A 10 6.28 -8.70 6.75
C GLY A 10 4.99 -7.96 6.42
N ALA A 11 4.54 -7.03 7.29
CA ALA A 11 3.34 -6.26 7.03
C ALA A 11 3.53 -5.26 5.88
N GLY A 12 4.72 -4.63 5.81
CA GLY A 12 5.09 -3.73 4.71
C GLY A 12 5.21 -4.47 3.38
N GLY A 13 5.80 -5.67 3.38
CA GLY A 13 5.91 -6.51 2.19
C GLY A 13 4.56 -6.90 1.59
N ALA A 14 3.60 -7.31 2.41
CA ALA A 14 2.26 -7.66 1.95
C ALA A 14 1.52 -6.45 1.34
N ALA A 15 1.72 -5.24 1.89
CA ALA A 15 1.17 -4.02 1.32
C ALA A 15 1.82 -3.66 -0.01
N ALA A 16 3.16 -3.73 -0.10
CA ALA A 16 3.90 -3.50 -1.32
C ALA A 16 3.49 -4.48 -2.44
N GLY A 17 3.24 -5.75 -2.10
CA GLY A 17 2.72 -6.75 -3.05
C GLY A 17 1.36 -6.36 -3.65
N ARG A 18 0.43 -5.81 -2.85
CA ARG A 18 -0.85 -5.28 -3.36
C ARG A 18 -0.63 -4.08 -4.29
N GLY A 19 0.25 -3.16 -3.90
CA GLY A 19 0.61 -2.03 -4.75
C GLY A 19 1.14 -2.48 -6.10
N GLY A 20 2.10 -3.41 -6.11
CA GLY A 20 2.64 -4.03 -7.33
C GLY A 20 1.56 -4.71 -8.19
N GLY A 21 0.64 -5.46 -7.58
CA GLY A 21 -0.47 -6.09 -8.31
C GLY A 21 -1.40 -5.10 -9.00
N ARG A 22 -1.74 -3.98 -8.34
CA ARG A 22 -2.58 -2.92 -8.95
C ARG A 22 -1.86 -2.21 -10.09
N LEU A 23 -0.56 -1.97 -9.96
CA LEU A 23 0.25 -1.36 -11.03
C LEU A 23 0.34 -2.29 -12.23
N ALA A 24 0.58 -3.59 -12.00
CA ALA A 24 0.56 -4.59 -13.07
C ALA A 24 -0.80 -4.64 -13.78
N ALA A 25 -1.91 -4.54 -13.04
CA ALA A 25 -3.25 -4.47 -13.61
C ALA A 25 -3.49 -3.20 -14.48
N ARG A 26 -2.74 -2.12 -14.24
CA ARG A 26 -2.71 -0.91 -15.08
C ARG A 26 -1.79 -1.04 -16.31
N GLY A 27 -1.14 -2.19 -16.49
CA GLY A 27 -0.17 -2.43 -17.57
C GLY A 27 1.24 -1.92 -17.26
N GLU A 28 1.49 -1.52 -16.01
CA GLU A 28 2.78 -1.01 -15.60
C GLU A 28 3.76 -2.15 -15.25
N SER A 29 5.04 -1.99 -15.59
CA SER A 29 6.08 -3.01 -15.35
C SER A 29 7.42 -2.38 -14.96
N GLY A 30 8.38 -3.22 -14.52
CA GLY A 30 9.72 -2.80 -14.11
C GLY A 30 9.90 -2.71 -12.58
N ALA A 31 11.13 -2.38 -12.16
CA ALA A 31 11.47 -2.20 -10.76
C ALA A 31 10.82 -0.93 -10.20
N ARG A 32 10.27 -1.03 -8.98
CA ARG A 32 9.61 0.08 -8.29
C ARG A 32 9.96 0.14 -6.83
N THR A 33 9.86 1.34 -6.29
CA THR A 33 10.04 1.67 -4.89
C THR A 33 8.70 2.05 -4.26
N VAL A 34 8.68 2.15 -2.93
CA VAL A 34 7.50 2.62 -2.18
C VAL A 34 7.14 4.09 -2.49
N PHE A 35 8.02 4.84 -3.15
CA PHE A 35 7.75 6.21 -3.60
C PHE A 35 6.95 6.26 -4.90
N ASP A 36 6.90 5.15 -5.63
CA ASP A 36 6.22 5.04 -6.93
C ASP A 36 4.76 4.56 -6.79
N VAL A 37 4.27 4.37 -5.56
CA VAL A 37 2.95 3.81 -5.26
C VAL A 37 2.18 4.74 -4.33
N THR A 38 0.87 4.83 -4.53
CA THR A 38 0.02 5.64 -3.65
C THR A 38 -0.44 4.84 -2.43
N LEU A 39 -0.84 5.52 -1.35
CA LEU A 39 -1.45 4.85 -0.19
C LEU A 39 -2.72 4.07 -0.57
N ALA A 40 -3.47 4.54 -1.58
CA ALA A 40 -4.63 3.83 -2.10
C ALA A 40 -4.24 2.50 -2.77
N ASP A 41 -3.06 2.42 -3.39
CA ASP A 41 -2.57 1.18 -4.00
C ASP A 41 -2.17 0.12 -2.95
N LEU A 42 -1.73 0.58 -1.78
CA LEU A 42 -1.34 -0.27 -0.65
C LEU A 42 -2.56 -0.77 0.16
N SER A 43 -3.67 -0.03 0.12
CA SER A 43 -4.86 -0.33 0.90
C SER A 43 -5.56 -1.61 0.45
N PRO A 44 -6.06 -2.43 1.39
CA PRO A 44 -6.95 -3.54 1.05
C PRO A 44 -8.38 -3.09 0.69
N THR A 45 -8.77 -1.85 1.00
CA THR A 45 -10.13 -1.33 0.77
C THR A 45 -10.27 -0.62 -0.57
N THR A 46 -11.52 -0.31 -0.93
CA THR A 46 -11.85 0.46 -2.12
C THR A 46 -11.49 1.94 -1.96
N PRO A 47 -11.26 2.68 -3.07
CA PRO A 47 -11.06 4.13 -3.02
C PRO A 47 -12.23 4.88 -2.35
N GLU A 48 -13.45 4.39 -2.53
CA GLU A 48 -14.67 4.96 -1.95
C GLU A 48 -14.67 4.83 -0.42
N GLU A 49 -14.37 3.63 0.09
CA GLU A 49 -14.24 3.40 1.54
C GLU A 49 -13.09 4.19 2.15
N LEU A 50 -11.97 4.32 1.44
CA LEU A 50 -10.85 5.17 1.89
C LEU A 50 -11.29 6.62 2.08
N ARG A 51 -12.02 7.16 1.10
CA ARG A 51 -12.56 8.53 1.18
C ARG A 51 -13.60 8.69 2.29
N ALA A 52 -14.43 7.68 2.53
CA ALA A 52 -15.50 7.77 3.52
C ALA A 52 -15.00 7.70 4.98
N HIS A 53 -13.86 7.05 5.22
CA HIS A 53 -13.42 6.72 6.58
C HIS A 53 -12.07 7.30 6.97
N TYR A 54 -11.25 7.73 6.01
CA TYR A 54 -9.84 8.07 6.27
C TYR A 54 -9.35 9.36 5.57
N LEU A 55 -10.21 10.05 4.83
CA LEU A 55 -9.94 11.35 4.18
C LEU A 55 -11.07 12.34 4.51
#